data_AF-A0A098YT65-F1
#
_entry.id   AF-A0A098YT65-F1
#
_cell.length_a   1.000
_cell.length_b   1.000
_cell.length_c   1.000
_cell.angle_alpha   90.00
_cell.angle_beta   90.00
_cell.angle_gamma   90.00
#
_symmetry.space_group_name_H-M   'P 1'
#
loop_
_entity.id
_entity.type
_entity.pdbx_description
1 polymer ?
#
loop_
_entity_poly.entity_id
_entity_poly.type
_entity_poly.pdbx_seq_one_letter_code
_entity_poly.pdbx_strand_id
1 'polypeptide(L)'
;MKPRNKYEKAVLAESKHLRPITKTQSKWAFRECIDHFAYRLPKGRTTCMDCGHSWTIEKPTDTCTCPHCGARLQVKETFQRKIRQKQYFTILTTYGEYQILRMFLLSVEMEKGCKASSYTFEIGQYWWNAQGRKTIIAVQRTLGRYIDTFSFCSPMAVRNDNEAYRYISYSPIYPKFKVTDTLRRNGFEGNFHNIVPTELIPALLSDSRVETLLKSGQIPLLKFFMHNGRRSIDSYWASIRICLRNGYHIEDGSLWCDMVDMLNQLGKDIHNAKYVCPTDLRTAHDHYQAKRRAMRERENIIKKRKEAMEAEQAYKQLKAKFFGIEFTDGIIRIHVLESVQEHLEEGTAMHHCVYDARYYSKPQSLIFSATKDGERIETIEVSLETMKVVQSRGVCNKNTEYHEQILALMQKNMRMIAQRATA
;
A
#
# COMPACT_ATOMS: atom_id res chain seq x y z
N MET A 1 -2.45 25.65 22.04
CA MET A 1 -3.62 25.34 22.88
C MET A 1 -3.20 25.43 24.34
N LYS A 2 -4.16 25.60 25.27
CA LYS A 2 -3.84 25.47 26.70
C LYS A 2 -3.55 23.98 27.01
N PRO A 3 -2.54 23.68 27.84
CA PRO A 3 -2.30 22.32 28.31
C PRO A 3 -3.55 21.72 28.98
N ARG A 4 -3.94 20.52 28.58
CA ARG A 4 -5.18 19.86 29.01
C ARG A 4 -4.97 18.94 30.20
N ASN A 5 -3.74 18.44 30.41
CA ASN A 5 -3.43 17.47 31.45
C ASN A 5 -2.09 17.78 32.13
N LYS A 6 -1.80 17.10 33.25
CA LYS A 6 -0.56 17.28 34.03
C LYS A 6 0.71 17.04 33.20
N TYR A 7 0.66 16.08 32.27
CA TYR A 7 1.77 15.75 31.39
C TYR A 7 2.11 16.90 30.42
N GLU A 8 1.11 17.42 29.71
CA GLU A 8 1.28 18.56 28.80
C GLU A 8 1.75 19.83 29.53
N LYS A 9 1.30 20.04 30.78
CA LYS A 9 1.76 21.15 31.63
C LYS A 9 3.25 21.03 31.97
N ALA A 10 3.69 19.84 32.38
CA ALA A 10 5.09 19.57 32.71
C ALA A 10 5.98 19.75 31.48
N VAL A 11 5.63 19.13 30.35
CA VAL A 11 6.38 19.25 29.09
C VAL A 11 6.50 20.70 28.62
N LEU A 12 5.42 21.49 28.71
CA LEU A 12 5.47 22.91 28.35
C LEU A 12 6.41 23.71 29.27
N ALA A 13 6.46 23.39 30.57
CA ALA A 13 7.40 24.03 31.49
C ALA A 13 8.86 23.68 31.12
N GLU A 14 9.16 22.38 30.92
CA GLU A 14 10.51 21.92 30.57
C GLU A 14 11.01 22.45 29.23
N SER A 15 10.11 22.63 28.26
CA SER A 15 10.47 23.13 26.92
C SER A 15 11.16 24.49 26.93
N LYS A 16 10.91 25.31 27.98
CA LYS A 16 11.52 26.64 28.14
C LYS A 16 12.98 26.60 28.54
N HIS A 17 13.46 25.46 29.04
CA HIS A 17 14.83 25.29 29.52
C HIS A 17 15.77 24.68 28.46
N LEU A 18 15.25 24.33 27.28
CA LEU A 18 16.07 23.83 26.19
C LEU A 18 17.01 24.91 25.67
N ARG A 19 18.30 24.56 25.54
CA ARG A 19 19.30 25.47 24.98
C ARG A 19 19.06 25.71 23.49
N PRO A 20 19.42 26.90 22.97
CA PRO A 20 19.46 27.14 21.53
C PRO A 20 20.36 26.15 20.80
N ILE A 21 20.14 26.00 19.49
CA ILE A 21 20.99 25.20 18.61
C ILE A 21 22.43 25.72 18.62
N THR A 22 23.40 24.80 18.56
CA THR A 22 24.82 25.14 18.57
C THR A 22 25.31 25.58 17.18
N LYS A 23 26.39 26.37 17.13
CA LYS A 23 27.05 26.75 15.87
C LYS A 23 27.45 25.53 15.01
N THR A 24 27.85 24.43 15.65
CA THR A 24 28.23 23.19 14.95
C THR A 24 27.03 22.55 14.26
N GLN A 25 25.88 22.49 14.94
CA GLN A 25 24.64 21.98 14.37
C GLN A 25 24.14 22.87 13.22
N SER A 26 24.21 24.20 13.37
CA SER A 26 23.86 25.13 12.28
C SER A 26 24.79 24.98 11.07
N LYS A 27 26.10 24.81 11.28
CA LYS A 27 27.07 24.57 10.21
C LYS A 27 26.80 23.24 9.50
N TRP A 28 26.49 22.18 10.25
CA TRP A 28 26.10 20.89 9.67
C TRP A 28 24.84 21.03 8.83
N ALA A 29 23.79 21.68 9.34
CA ALA A 29 22.54 21.86 8.59
C ALA A 29 22.77 22.65 7.29
N PHE A 30 23.58 23.71 7.33
CA PHE A 30 23.95 24.46 6.13
C PHE A 30 24.70 23.61 5.11
N ARG A 31 25.46 22.58 5.53
CA ARG A 31 26.29 21.77 4.64
C ARG A 31 25.60 20.54 4.10
N GLU A 32 24.78 19.90 4.90
CA GLU A 32 24.22 18.58 4.59
C GLU A 32 22.74 18.62 4.21
N CYS A 33 22.03 19.71 4.50
CA CYS A 33 20.59 19.77 4.25
C CYS A 33 20.22 20.54 2.97
N ILE A 34 21.07 21.43 2.47
CA ILE A 34 20.75 22.25 1.29
C ILE A 34 21.66 21.92 0.10
N ASP A 35 21.23 22.32 -1.08
CA ASP A 35 22.08 22.27 -2.26
C ASP A 35 23.06 23.44 -2.28
N HIS A 36 24.26 23.19 -2.79
CA HIS A 36 25.30 24.20 -2.94
C HIS A 36 25.58 24.44 -4.43
N PHE A 37 25.62 25.71 -4.84
CA PHE A 37 25.68 26.07 -6.26
C PHE A 37 26.91 26.91 -6.64
N ALA A 38 27.34 26.73 -7.88
CA ALA A 38 28.24 27.61 -8.61
C ALA A 38 27.50 28.17 -9.81
N TYR A 39 27.29 29.48 -9.86
CA TYR A 39 26.58 30.11 -10.98
C TYR A 39 27.58 30.53 -12.05
N ARG A 40 27.50 29.86 -13.20
CA ARG A 40 28.33 30.09 -14.38
C ARG A 40 27.58 30.96 -15.39
N LEU A 41 28.27 31.96 -15.95
CA LEU A 41 27.80 32.71 -17.11
C LEU A 41 28.29 32.02 -18.41
N PRO A 42 27.64 32.26 -19.56
CA PRO A 42 28.02 31.61 -20.83
C PRO A 42 29.51 31.77 -21.19
N LYS A 43 30.11 32.91 -20.84
CA LYS A 43 31.55 33.21 -21.05
C LYS A 43 32.49 32.58 -20.00
N GLY A 44 32.04 31.62 -19.20
CA GLY A 44 32.86 30.87 -18.25
C GLY A 44 33.06 31.49 -16.87
N ARG A 45 32.71 32.77 -16.65
CA ARG A 45 32.78 33.39 -15.32
C ARG A 45 31.81 32.69 -14.37
N THR A 46 32.37 32.08 -13.33
CA THR A 46 31.67 31.27 -12.34
C THR A 46 31.79 31.92 -10.96
N THR A 47 30.71 31.89 -10.18
CA THR A 47 30.69 32.42 -8.81
C THR A 47 30.15 31.39 -7.84
N CYS A 48 30.86 31.17 -6.74
CA CYS A 48 30.39 30.33 -5.64
C CYS A 48 29.26 31.03 -4.90
N MET A 49 28.13 30.33 -4.74
CA MET A 49 26.95 30.86 -4.05
C MET A 49 27.08 30.78 -2.52
N ASP A 50 28.04 30.02 -1.98
CA ASP A 50 28.30 29.94 -0.54
C ASP A 50 29.15 31.09 -0.01
N CYS A 51 30.24 31.43 -0.72
CA CYS A 51 31.24 32.40 -0.24
C CYS A 51 31.36 33.65 -1.11
N GLY A 52 30.73 33.68 -2.29
CA GLY A 52 30.77 34.82 -3.20
C GLY A 52 32.02 34.93 -4.08
N HIS A 53 33.03 34.08 -3.87
CA HIS A 53 34.26 34.08 -4.67
C HIS A 53 33.96 33.76 -6.14
N SER A 54 34.63 34.45 -7.06
CA SER A 54 34.44 34.28 -8.52
C SER A 54 35.74 33.89 -9.21
N TRP A 55 35.65 32.97 -10.16
CA TRP A 55 36.76 32.47 -10.97
C TRP A 55 36.24 32.09 -12.37
N THR A 56 37.14 31.69 -13.27
CA THR A 56 36.77 31.27 -14.64
C THR A 56 36.83 29.76 -14.76
N ILE A 57 35.77 29.17 -15.32
CA ILE A 57 35.73 27.78 -15.76
C ILE A 57 35.49 27.78 -17.28
N GLU A 58 36.52 27.38 -18.02
CA GLU A 58 36.50 27.41 -19.49
C GLU A 58 35.50 26.39 -20.06
N LYS A 59 35.57 25.13 -19.61
CA LYS A 59 34.70 24.05 -20.08
C LYS A 59 33.47 23.89 -19.19
N PRO A 60 32.25 23.74 -19.74
CA PRO A 60 31.09 23.37 -18.95
C PRO A 60 31.32 22.06 -18.19
N THR A 61 30.95 22.04 -16.91
CA THR A 61 31.05 20.88 -16.02
C THR A 61 29.83 20.90 -15.11
N ASP A 62 29.30 19.75 -14.71
CA ASP A 62 28.12 19.70 -13.83
C ASP A 62 28.43 20.02 -12.36
N THR A 63 29.67 19.77 -11.93
CA THR A 63 30.12 20.04 -10.55
C THR A 63 31.51 20.66 -10.54
N CYS A 64 31.80 21.43 -9.50
CA CYS A 64 33.13 22.00 -9.28
C CYS A 64 33.43 22.15 -7.78
N THR A 65 34.70 22.34 -7.43
CA THR A 65 35.10 22.70 -6.07
C THR A 65 35.49 24.17 -6.03
N CYS A 66 34.94 24.92 -5.07
CA CYS A 66 35.30 26.33 -4.92
C CYS A 66 36.77 26.46 -4.48
N PRO A 67 37.60 27.23 -5.21
CA PRO A 67 39.02 27.39 -4.86
C PRO A 67 39.24 28.17 -3.55
N HIS A 68 38.25 28.94 -3.09
CA HIS A 68 38.37 29.77 -1.88
C HIS A 68 37.84 29.05 -0.62
N CYS A 69 36.65 28.46 -0.66
CA CYS A 69 36.05 27.82 0.52
C CYS A 69 36.11 26.29 0.51
N GLY A 70 36.61 25.67 -0.56
CA GLY A 70 36.72 24.21 -0.70
C GLY A 70 35.37 23.48 -0.83
N ALA A 71 34.24 24.20 -0.88
CA ALA A 71 32.92 23.58 -1.01
C ALA A 71 32.76 22.91 -2.39
N ARG A 72 32.18 21.72 -2.40
CA ARG A 72 31.72 21.05 -3.63
C ARG A 72 30.38 21.65 -4.04
N LEU A 73 30.27 22.09 -5.28
CA LEU A 73 29.16 22.87 -5.81
C LEU A 73 28.60 22.23 -7.09
N GLN A 74 27.28 22.27 -7.24
CA GLN A 74 26.59 22.00 -8.50
C GLN A 74 26.68 23.25 -9.38
N VAL A 75 27.22 23.11 -10.59
CA VAL A 75 27.35 24.23 -11.52
C VAL A 75 26.03 24.41 -12.25
N LYS A 76 25.51 25.63 -12.26
CA LYS A 76 24.33 26.02 -13.03
C LYS A 76 24.68 27.17 -13.93
N GLU A 77 24.46 26.99 -15.23
CA GLU A 77 24.57 28.10 -16.18
C GLU A 77 23.31 28.97 -16.07
N THR A 78 23.47 30.18 -15.53
CA THR A 78 22.33 31.06 -15.24
C THR A 78 22.75 32.51 -15.04
N PHE A 79 21.84 33.43 -15.40
CA PHE A 79 21.94 34.85 -15.07
C PHE A 79 21.31 35.20 -13.72
N GLN A 80 20.66 34.23 -13.06
CA GLN A 80 20.07 34.43 -11.74
C GLN A 80 21.14 34.91 -10.75
N ARG A 81 20.82 35.93 -9.95
CA ARG A 81 21.77 36.50 -8.98
C ARG A 81 21.51 36.07 -7.55
N LYS A 82 20.26 35.73 -7.22
CA LYS A 82 19.79 35.41 -5.88
C LYS A 82 19.04 34.10 -5.87
N ILE A 83 19.31 33.25 -4.91
CA ILE A 83 18.51 32.05 -4.64
C ILE A 83 18.21 31.98 -3.14
N ARG A 84 16.98 31.59 -2.83
CA ARG A 84 16.53 31.30 -1.48
C ARG A 84 16.23 29.81 -1.38
N GLN A 85 16.79 29.17 -0.37
CA GLN A 85 16.53 27.77 -0.06
C GLN A 85 15.93 27.67 1.33
N LYS A 86 14.91 26.82 1.46
CA LYS A 86 14.29 26.48 2.73
C LYS A 86 14.34 24.98 2.88
N GLN A 87 14.94 24.51 3.95
CA GLN A 87 15.02 23.09 4.24
C GLN A 87 14.74 22.81 5.71
N TYR A 88 14.09 21.70 5.98
CA TYR A 88 13.92 21.20 7.33
C TYR A 88 15.05 20.27 7.76
N PHE A 89 15.34 20.25 9.06
CA PHE A 89 16.21 19.26 9.67
C PHE A 89 15.77 19.01 11.12
N THR A 90 16.25 17.93 11.70
CA THR A 90 15.88 17.51 13.06
C THR A 90 17.12 17.31 13.94
N ILE A 91 16.92 17.46 15.25
CA ILE A 91 17.93 17.17 16.26
C ILE A 91 17.28 16.32 17.34
N LEU A 92 17.85 15.13 17.55
CA LEU A 92 17.46 14.27 18.65
C LEU A 92 18.29 14.59 19.90
N THR A 93 17.62 14.77 21.03
CA THR A 93 18.25 15.10 22.30
C THR A 93 17.41 14.58 23.47
N THR A 94 17.93 14.72 24.67
CA THR A 94 17.21 14.47 25.91
C THR A 94 17.16 15.73 26.78
N TYR A 95 16.17 15.79 27.65
CA TYR A 95 16.14 16.73 28.77
C TYR A 95 15.35 16.11 29.92
N GLY A 96 15.96 16.03 31.11
CA GLY A 96 15.41 15.23 32.21
C GLY A 96 15.14 13.79 31.77
N GLU A 97 13.93 13.31 32.02
CA GLU A 97 13.49 11.96 31.65
C GLU A 97 12.90 11.86 30.22
N TYR A 98 12.91 12.96 29.47
CA TYR A 98 12.24 13.04 28.18
C TYR A 98 13.19 12.79 27.01
N GLN A 99 12.73 11.97 26.07
CA GLN A 99 13.29 11.91 24.72
C GLN A 99 12.65 13.02 23.88
N ILE A 100 13.47 13.76 23.14
CA ILE A 100 13.01 14.94 22.39
C ILE A 100 13.54 14.89 20.95
N LEU A 101 12.63 15.05 19.99
CA LEU A 101 12.98 15.32 18.59
C LEU A 101 12.62 16.77 18.28
N ARG A 102 13.64 17.62 18.15
CA ARG A 102 13.50 19.03 17.80
C ARG A 102 13.48 19.19 16.29
N MET A 103 12.60 20.05 15.80
CA MET A 103 12.34 20.30 14.39
C MET A 103 12.71 21.74 14.05
N PHE A 104 13.52 21.91 13.00
CA PHE A 104 14.03 23.21 12.60
C PHE A 104 13.77 23.47 11.13
N LEU A 105 13.54 24.74 10.80
CA LEU A 105 13.60 25.28 9.45
C LEU A 105 14.90 26.05 9.28
N LEU A 106 15.70 25.64 8.30
CA LEU A 106 16.84 26.38 7.78
C LEU A 106 16.37 27.23 6.60
N SER A 107 16.58 28.54 6.67
CA SER A 107 16.37 29.47 5.56
C SER A 107 17.72 30.06 5.16
N VAL A 108 18.11 29.87 3.91
CA VAL A 108 19.39 30.34 3.36
C VAL A 108 19.14 31.27 2.20
N GLU A 109 19.80 32.44 2.24
CA GLU A 109 19.85 33.36 1.11
C GLU A 109 21.26 33.37 0.56
N MET A 110 21.37 33.11 -0.74
CA MET A 110 22.64 33.14 -1.47
C MET A 110 22.55 34.18 -2.57
N GLU A 111 23.51 35.10 -2.58
CA GLU A 111 23.62 36.15 -3.58
C GLU A 111 25.01 36.11 -4.23
N LYS A 112 25.02 36.23 -5.56
CA LYS A 112 26.24 36.25 -6.36
C LYS A 112 27.17 37.37 -5.88
N GLY A 113 28.37 36.99 -5.45
CA GLY A 113 29.39 37.92 -4.94
C GLY A 113 29.34 38.15 -3.43
N CYS A 114 28.35 37.60 -2.74
CA CYS A 114 28.18 37.71 -1.29
C CYS A 114 28.38 36.36 -0.59
N LYS A 115 28.78 36.40 0.68
CA LYS A 115 28.74 35.21 1.54
C LYS A 115 27.28 34.88 1.86
N ALA A 116 26.91 33.60 1.78
CA ALA A 116 25.56 33.15 2.09
C ALA A 116 25.17 33.49 3.54
N SER A 117 23.94 33.95 3.72
CA SER A 117 23.33 34.17 5.03
C SER A 117 22.36 33.02 5.34
N SER A 118 22.41 32.51 6.57
CA SER A 118 21.57 31.38 6.99
C SER A 118 20.92 31.67 8.34
N TYR A 119 19.63 31.37 8.44
CA TYR A 119 18.83 31.52 9.65
C TYR A 119 18.16 30.19 9.99
N THR A 120 18.18 29.82 11.26
CA THR A 120 17.54 28.60 11.76
C THR A 120 16.42 28.95 12.72
N PHE A 121 15.22 28.44 12.44
CA PHE A 121 14.03 28.64 13.26
C PHE A 121 13.59 27.30 13.85
N GLU A 122 13.42 27.23 15.16
CA GLU A 122 12.84 26.05 15.78
C GLU A 122 11.32 26.06 15.59
N ILE A 123 10.81 25.08 14.87
CA ILE A 123 9.39 24.98 14.53
C ILE A 123 8.63 24.24 15.63
N GLY A 124 9.22 23.19 16.17
CA GLY A 124 8.56 22.40 17.19
C GLY A 124 9.39 21.26 17.71
N GLN A 125 8.79 20.53 18.64
CA GLN A 125 9.46 19.52 19.43
C GLN A 125 8.45 18.40 19.69
N TYR A 126 8.81 17.18 19.32
CA TYR A 126 8.13 15.99 19.84
C TYR A 126 8.79 15.58 21.15
N TRP A 127 7.97 15.33 22.16
CA TRP A 127 8.38 14.90 23.49
C TRP A 127 7.77 13.54 23.81
N TRP A 128 8.61 12.61 24.26
CA TRP A 128 8.20 11.29 24.76
C TRP A 128 8.73 11.06 26.16
N ASN A 129 7.89 10.54 27.04
CA ASN A 129 8.31 10.03 28.34
C ASN A 129 8.70 8.55 28.27
N ALA A 130 9.10 7.96 29.40
CA ALA A 130 9.51 6.57 29.49
C ALA A 130 8.44 5.55 29.06
N GLN A 131 7.15 5.90 29.06
CA GLN A 131 6.05 5.04 28.60
C GLN A 131 5.65 5.29 27.13
N GLY A 132 6.39 6.13 26.40
CA GLY A 132 6.08 6.47 25.01
C GLY A 132 4.93 7.47 24.84
N ARG A 133 4.42 8.07 25.92
CA ARG A 133 3.37 9.10 25.84
C ARG A 133 3.93 10.32 25.12
N LYS A 134 3.26 10.70 24.02
CA LYS A 134 3.69 11.79 23.14
C LYS A 134 3.04 13.13 23.50
N THR A 135 3.78 14.23 23.39
CA THR A 135 3.24 15.61 23.36
C THR A 135 4.08 16.46 22.40
N ILE A 136 3.45 17.46 21.79
CA ILE A 136 4.11 18.34 20.82
C ILE A 136 4.06 19.77 21.32
N ILE A 137 5.24 20.40 21.38
CA ILE A 137 5.41 21.82 21.65
C ILE A 137 5.88 22.46 20.35
N ALA A 138 5.05 23.33 19.75
CA ALA A 138 5.36 23.90 18.45
C ALA A 138 4.79 25.31 18.26
N VAL A 139 5.42 26.06 17.36
CA VAL A 139 4.88 27.32 16.84
C VAL A 139 3.56 27.04 16.11
N GLN A 140 2.69 28.03 16.03
CA GLN A 140 1.40 27.84 15.38
C GLN A 140 1.59 27.70 13.86
N ARG A 141 1.08 26.60 13.29
CA ARG A 141 0.89 26.51 11.83
C ARG A 141 -0.29 27.40 11.42
N THR A 142 -0.09 28.23 10.40
CA THR A 142 -1.15 29.03 9.78
C THR A 142 -1.82 28.22 8.67
N LEU A 143 -3.08 28.55 8.36
CA LEU A 143 -3.79 27.92 7.24
C LEU A 143 -3.07 28.30 5.93
N GLY A 144 -2.65 27.30 5.16
CA GLY A 144 -1.88 27.55 3.96
C GLY A 144 -1.68 26.29 3.12
N ARG A 145 -1.43 26.51 1.83
CA ARG A 145 -1.17 25.45 0.83
C ARG A 145 0.20 24.80 1.02
N TYR A 146 1.17 25.53 1.56
CA TYR A 146 2.54 25.05 1.75
C TYR A 146 2.76 24.50 3.17
N ILE A 147 3.76 23.64 3.33
CA ILE A 147 4.13 23.07 4.64
C ILE A 147 4.77 24.13 5.54
N ASP A 148 5.49 25.10 4.96
CA ASP A 148 6.27 26.13 5.65
C ASP A 148 5.48 27.35 6.14
N THR A 149 4.16 27.22 6.24
CA THR A 149 3.28 28.27 6.73
C THR A 149 3.20 28.24 8.26
N PHE A 150 4.20 28.82 8.91
CA PHE A 150 4.28 28.98 10.36
C PHE A 150 4.19 30.43 10.79
N SER A 151 3.50 30.68 11.90
CA SER A 151 3.50 31.97 12.58
C SER A 151 4.76 32.06 13.45
N PHE A 152 5.88 32.46 12.84
CA PHE A 152 7.19 32.52 13.50
C PHE A 152 7.26 33.48 14.69
N CYS A 153 6.36 34.47 14.74
CA CYS A 153 6.26 35.41 15.85
C CYS A 153 5.39 34.88 17.00
N SER A 154 4.72 33.74 16.83
CA SER A 154 3.89 33.16 17.89
C SER A 154 4.73 32.29 18.83
N PRO A 155 4.45 32.34 20.15
CA PRO A 155 5.15 31.48 21.10
C PRO A 155 4.84 30.01 20.83
N MET A 156 5.83 29.16 21.12
CA MET A 156 5.61 27.72 21.19
C MET A 156 4.59 27.38 22.26
N ALA A 157 3.67 26.48 21.93
CA ALA A 157 2.68 25.98 22.87
C ALA A 157 2.36 24.53 22.56
N VAL A 158 1.58 23.89 23.43
CA VAL A 158 1.03 22.56 23.16
C VAL A 158 0.18 22.62 21.87
N ARG A 159 0.48 21.73 20.92
CA ARG A 159 -0.24 21.59 19.65
C ARG A 159 -0.69 20.15 19.44
N ASN A 160 -1.79 20.00 18.70
CA ASN A 160 -2.15 18.70 18.14
C ASN A 160 -1.15 18.34 17.02
N ASP A 161 -0.92 17.04 16.89
CA ASP A 161 -0.13 16.50 15.80
C ASP A 161 -0.82 16.74 14.46
N ASN A 162 -0.05 17.01 13.41
CA ASN A 162 -0.57 17.26 12.08
C ASN A 162 0.43 16.79 11.01
N GLU A 163 -0.02 16.79 9.76
CA GLU A 163 0.78 16.33 8.62
C GLU A 163 2.07 17.13 8.44
N ALA A 164 2.07 18.44 8.69
CA ALA A 164 3.28 19.25 8.55
C ALA A 164 4.35 18.87 9.58
N TYR A 165 3.99 18.71 10.85
CA TYR A 165 4.94 18.27 11.88
C TYR A 165 5.46 16.85 11.60
N ARG A 166 4.58 15.97 11.13
CA ARG A 166 4.98 14.62 10.71
C ARG A 166 5.96 14.71 9.56
N TYR A 167 5.65 15.42 8.48
CA TYR A 167 6.56 15.61 7.35
C TYR A 167 7.94 16.13 7.78
N ILE A 168 7.97 17.12 8.67
CA ILE A 168 9.22 17.68 9.19
C ILE A 168 10.00 16.66 10.04
N SER A 169 9.33 15.73 10.72
CA SER A 169 10.01 14.70 11.52
C SER A 169 10.78 13.68 10.67
N TYR A 170 10.48 13.56 9.37
CA TYR A 170 11.26 12.74 8.41
C TYR A 170 12.55 13.44 7.94
N SER A 171 12.73 14.72 8.28
CA SER A 171 13.86 15.50 7.77
C SER A 171 15.20 15.04 8.36
N PRO A 172 16.33 15.29 7.66
CA PRO A 172 17.65 14.83 8.08
C PRO A 172 17.94 15.11 9.56
N ILE A 173 18.44 14.10 10.26
CA ILE A 173 18.77 14.17 11.68
C ILE A 173 20.24 14.49 11.90
N TYR A 174 20.55 15.44 12.79
CA TYR A 174 21.93 15.74 13.15
C TYR A 174 22.60 14.50 13.77
N PRO A 175 23.71 13.98 13.22
CA PRO A 175 24.21 12.64 13.52
C PRO A 175 24.74 12.47 14.95
N LYS A 176 25.08 13.56 15.65
CA LYS A 176 25.55 13.51 17.04
C LYS A 176 24.40 13.88 17.98
N PHE A 177 23.65 12.87 18.41
CA PHE A 177 22.47 13.05 19.27
C PHE A 177 22.59 12.33 20.62
N LYS A 178 21.67 12.67 21.52
CA LYS A 178 21.50 12.00 22.82
C LYS A 178 20.19 11.24 22.86
N VAL A 179 20.21 10.10 23.55
CA VAL A 179 19.05 9.24 23.79
C VAL A 179 18.91 8.94 25.26
N THR A 180 17.69 8.72 25.72
CA THR A 180 17.44 8.34 27.12
C THR A 180 17.95 6.93 27.39
N ASP A 181 18.30 6.64 28.65
CA ASP A 181 18.75 5.32 29.06
C ASP A 181 17.66 4.26 28.83
N THR A 182 16.38 4.62 29.01
CA THR A 182 15.23 3.75 28.68
C THR A 182 15.21 3.37 27.20
N LEU A 183 15.37 4.35 26.30
CA LEU A 183 15.34 4.08 24.86
C LEU A 183 16.52 3.21 24.43
N ARG A 184 17.71 3.46 25.01
CA ARG A 184 18.91 2.65 24.78
C ARG A 184 18.73 1.23 25.31
N ARG A 185 18.22 1.06 26.53
CA ARG A 185 17.91 -0.24 27.15
C ARG A 185 16.97 -1.05 26.27
N ASN A 186 16.00 -0.40 25.65
CA ASN A 186 15.02 -1.04 24.74
C ASN A 186 15.60 -1.35 23.34
N GLY A 187 16.91 -1.22 23.13
CA GLY A 187 17.61 -1.70 21.94
C GLY A 187 17.94 -0.64 20.88
N PHE A 188 17.70 0.65 21.14
CA PHE A 188 18.06 1.69 20.17
C PHE A 188 19.57 1.99 20.17
N GLU A 189 20.24 1.62 19.07
CA GLU A 189 21.69 1.79 18.88
C GLU A 189 22.06 2.96 17.96
N GLY A 190 21.14 3.88 17.72
CA GLY A 190 21.37 5.05 16.87
C GLY A 190 21.00 4.86 15.39
N ASN A 191 20.52 3.67 15.00
CA ASN A 191 19.98 3.42 13.68
C ASN A 191 18.44 3.40 13.72
N PHE A 192 17.82 4.19 12.85
CA PHE A 192 16.37 4.22 12.69
C PHE A 192 15.85 3.18 11.70
N HIS A 193 16.74 2.49 10.98
CA HIS A 193 16.41 1.48 9.98
C HIS A 193 15.38 1.96 8.96
N ASN A 194 15.46 3.21 8.50
CA ASN A 194 14.44 3.83 7.61
C ASN A 194 13.01 3.82 8.17
N ILE A 195 12.85 3.72 9.50
CA ILE A 195 11.58 3.92 10.20
C ILE A 195 11.62 5.34 10.79
N VAL A 196 10.50 6.04 10.71
CA VAL A 196 10.39 7.43 11.15
C VAL A 196 10.67 7.52 12.66
N PRO A 197 11.46 8.50 13.13
CA PRO A 197 11.68 8.66 14.57
C PRO A 197 10.40 8.79 15.38
N THR A 198 9.38 9.45 14.82
CA THR A 198 8.09 9.65 15.48
C THR A 198 7.22 8.39 15.60
N GLU A 199 7.61 7.30 14.93
CA GLU A 199 6.96 5.99 15.02
C GLU A 199 7.83 5.04 15.85
N LEU A 200 9.12 4.93 15.52
CA LEU A 200 10.03 4.00 16.18
C LEU A 200 10.24 4.31 17.67
N ILE A 201 10.47 5.58 18.02
CA ILE A 201 10.74 5.97 19.42
C ILE A 201 9.58 5.64 20.34
N PRO A 202 8.33 6.09 20.09
CA PRO A 202 7.23 5.73 20.96
C PRO A 202 6.98 4.22 20.97
N ALA A 203 7.09 3.54 19.83
CA ALA A 203 6.91 2.09 19.74
C ALA A 203 7.90 1.32 20.63
N LEU A 204 9.18 1.69 20.62
CA LEU A 204 10.19 1.11 21.49
C LEU A 204 9.95 1.41 22.98
N LEU A 205 9.36 2.56 23.30
CA LEU A 205 9.09 2.95 24.69
C LEU A 205 7.81 2.30 25.24
N SER A 206 6.85 1.94 24.39
CA SER A 206 5.54 1.43 24.82
C SER A 206 5.31 -0.05 24.59
N ASP A 207 6.03 -0.70 23.65
CA ASP A 207 5.77 -2.09 23.25
C ASP A 207 7.06 -2.93 23.27
N SER A 208 7.14 -3.87 24.22
CA SER A 208 8.28 -4.77 24.37
C SER A 208 8.49 -5.73 23.20
N ARG A 209 7.47 -5.93 22.36
CA ARG A 209 7.57 -6.76 21.15
C ARG A 209 8.42 -6.07 20.08
N VAL A 210 8.34 -4.73 20.00
CA VAL A 210 9.15 -3.91 19.10
C VAL A 210 10.61 -3.99 19.51
N GLU A 211 10.90 -3.88 20.81
CA GLU A 211 12.24 -4.12 21.37
C GLU A 211 12.75 -5.52 20.97
N THR A 212 11.92 -6.55 21.12
CA THR A 212 12.30 -7.93 20.78
C THR A 212 12.61 -8.08 19.30
N LEU A 213 11.78 -7.55 18.40
CA LEU A 213 12.00 -7.58 16.95
C LEU A 213 13.27 -6.83 16.56
N LEU A 214 13.52 -5.67 17.18
CA LEU A 214 14.72 -4.88 16.92
C LEU A 214 15.97 -5.64 17.35
N LYS A 215 16.02 -6.12 18.60
CA LYS A 215 17.18 -6.84 19.17
C LYS A 215 17.45 -8.19 18.51
N SER A 216 16.41 -8.85 18.00
CA SER A 216 16.56 -10.10 17.24
C SER A 216 16.92 -9.87 15.77
N GLY A 217 17.09 -8.61 15.34
CA GLY A 217 17.45 -8.29 13.97
C GLY A 217 16.32 -8.52 12.95
N GLN A 218 15.07 -8.72 13.39
CA GLN A 218 13.88 -8.87 12.53
C GLN A 218 13.44 -7.52 11.94
N ILE A 219 14.39 -6.79 11.36
CA ILE A 219 14.20 -5.43 10.82
C ILE A 219 13.17 -5.39 9.68
N PRO A 220 13.17 -6.32 8.69
CA PRO A 220 12.18 -6.29 7.62
C PRO A 220 10.75 -6.46 8.16
N LEU A 221 10.56 -7.39 9.10
CA LEU A 221 9.28 -7.61 9.76
C LEU A 221 8.86 -6.41 10.63
N LEU A 222 9.78 -5.83 11.39
CA LEU A 222 9.53 -4.62 12.18
C LEU A 222 9.07 -3.47 11.28
N LYS A 223 9.78 -3.22 10.17
CA LYS A 223 9.39 -2.21 9.17
C LYS A 223 7.99 -2.47 8.64
N PHE A 224 7.65 -3.72 8.32
CA PHE A 224 6.33 -4.07 7.84
C PHE A 224 5.23 -3.64 8.81
N PHE A 225 5.38 -3.95 10.10
CA PHE A 225 4.39 -3.57 11.11
C PHE A 225 4.35 -2.07 11.41
N MET A 226 5.47 -1.35 11.29
CA MET A 226 5.48 0.10 11.49
C MET A 226 4.79 0.84 10.34
N HIS A 227 4.96 0.38 9.09
CA HIS A 227 4.35 1.03 7.92
C HIS A 227 2.92 0.57 7.63
N ASN A 228 2.55 -0.66 8.00
CA ASN A 228 1.26 -1.25 7.66
C ASN A 228 0.30 -1.24 8.85
N GLY A 229 -0.57 -0.24 8.91
CA GLY A 229 -1.60 -0.13 9.96
C GLY A 229 -2.72 -1.18 9.89
N ARG A 230 -2.76 -2.06 8.88
CA ARG A 230 -3.80 -3.10 8.77
C ARG A 230 -3.54 -4.33 9.62
N ARG A 231 -2.27 -4.64 9.88
CA ARG A 231 -1.86 -5.84 10.63
C ARG A 231 -1.15 -5.44 11.90
N SER A 232 -1.59 -6.00 13.02
CA SER A 232 -0.99 -5.78 14.33
C SER A 232 0.06 -6.85 14.62
N ILE A 233 1.17 -6.48 15.26
CA ILE A 233 2.18 -7.42 15.79
C ILE A 233 1.50 -8.48 16.66
N ASP A 234 0.49 -8.07 17.44
CA ASP A 234 -0.25 -8.92 18.37
C ASP A 234 -0.81 -10.16 17.70
N SER A 235 -1.44 -9.99 16.53
CA SER A 235 -2.09 -11.06 15.77
C SER A 235 -1.12 -12.14 15.28
N TYR A 236 0.17 -11.81 15.17
CA TYR A 236 1.20 -12.71 14.68
C TYR A 236 2.20 -13.12 15.77
N TRP A 237 2.07 -12.58 17.00
CA TRP A 237 3.12 -12.67 18.01
C TRP A 237 3.45 -14.12 18.39
N ALA A 238 2.44 -14.98 18.47
CA ALA A 238 2.64 -16.41 18.72
C ALA A 238 3.52 -17.08 17.65
N SER A 239 3.21 -16.85 16.38
CA SER A 239 3.97 -17.37 15.22
C SER A 239 5.37 -16.74 15.13
N ILE A 240 5.51 -15.44 15.42
CA ILE A 240 6.79 -14.74 15.49
C ILE A 240 7.67 -15.37 16.58
N ARG A 241 7.14 -15.63 17.77
CA ARG A 241 7.88 -16.30 18.84
C ARG A 241 8.37 -17.69 18.45
N ILE A 242 7.65 -18.41 17.59
CA ILE A 242 8.11 -19.69 17.04
C ILE A 242 9.29 -19.45 16.09
N CYS A 243 9.19 -18.47 15.18
CA CYS A 243 10.28 -18.11 14.28
C CYS A 243 11.56 -17.74 15.04
N LEU A 244 11.44 -16.87 16.06
CA LEU A 244 12.56 -16.47 16.90
C LEU A 244 13.22 -17.65 17.62
N ARG A 245 12.43 -18.57 18.17
CA ARG A 245 12.95 -19.78 18.85
C ARG A 245 13.69 -20.73 17.91
N ASN A 246 13.35 -20.72 16.63
CA ASN A 246 13.99 -21.57 15.61
C ASN A 246 15.07 -20.83 14.81
N GLY A 247 15.45 -19.61 15.21
CA GLY A 247 16.45 -18.81 14.49
C GLY A 247 16.01 -18.40 13.07
N TYR A 248 14.70 -18.43 12.79
CA TYR A 248 14.17 -18.12 11.46
C TYR A 248 14.09 -16.61 11.23
N HIS A 249 14.82 -16.11 10.23
CA HIS A 249 14.80 -14.71 9.83
C HIS A 249 13.70 -14.45 8.79
N ILE A 250 12.80 -13.50 9.07
CA ILE A 250 11.69 -13.16 8.16
C ILE A 250 12.13 -11.99 7.28
N GLU A 251 12.54 -12.31 6.06
CA GLU A 251 13.04 -11.33 5.07
C GLU A 251 11.92 -10.45 4.47
N ASP A 252 10.72 -11.02 4.28
CA ASP A 252 9.55 -10.31 3.77
C ASP A 252 8.36 -10.47 4.72
N GLY A 253 8.11 -9.45 5.53
CA GLY A 253 7.02 -9.44 6.49
C GLY A 253 5.63 -9.49 5.85
N SER A 254 5.46 -8.93 4.65
CA SER A 254 4.17 -8.94 3.96
C SER A 254 3.83 -10.33 3.46
N LEU A 255 4.76 -10.94 2.73
CA LEU A 255 4.63 -12.28 2.17
C LEU A 255 4.46 -13.33 3.27
N TRP A 256 5.21 -13.18 4.36
CA TRP A 256 5.12 -14.08 5.51
C TRP A 256 3.78 -13.95 6.25
N CYS A 257 3.30 -12.74 6.54
CA CYS A 257 1.99 -12.56 7.15
C CYS A 257 0.86 -13.07 6.24
N ASP A 258 0.93 -12.86 4.92
CA ASP A 258 -0.03 -13.43 3.95
C ASP A 258 -0.05 -14.95 4.02
N MET A 259 1.12 -15.57 4.06
CA MET A 259 1.25 -17.03 4.20
C MET A 259 0.64 -17.51 5.54
N VAL A 260 0.92 -16.85 6.65
CA VAL A 260 0.36 -17.20 7.97
C VAL A 260 -1.17 -17.09 7.98
N ASP A 261 -1.72 -16.05 7.36
CA ASP A 261 -3.18 -15.91 7.23
C ASP A 261 -3.78 -17.07 6.41
N MET A 262 -3.12 -17.48 5.31
CA MET A 262 -3.57 -18.62 4.50
C MET A 262 -3.47 -19.94 5.27
N LEU A 263 -2.41 -20.13 6.06
CA LEU A 263 -2.26 -21.30 6.93
C LEU A 263 -3.43 -21.39 7.91
N ASN A 264 -3.76 -20.29 8.58
CA ASN A 264 -4.89 -20.22 9.51
C ASN A 264 -6.23 -20.54 8.83
N GLN A 265 -6.47 -19.96 7.64
CA GLN A 265 -7.68 -20.23 6.83
C GLN A 265 -7.78 -21.71 6.41
N LEU A 266 -6.65 -22.36 6.14
CA LEU A 266 -6.58 -23.77 5.77
C LEU A 266 -6.56 -24.71 6.99
N GLY A 267 -6.79 -24.20 8.20
CA GLY A 267 -6.80 -24.98 9.45
C GLY A 267 -5.43 -25.58 9.80
N LYS A 268 -4.34 -24.96 9.35
CA LYS A 268 -2.97 -25.37 9.70
C LYS A 268 -2.55 -24.71 11.02
N ASP A 269 -1.78 -25.45 11.80
CA ASP A 269 -1.30 -24.99 13.09
C ASP A 269 -0.22 -23.91 12.94
N ILE A 270 -0.60 -22.65 13.11
CA ILE A 270 0.30 -21.50 13.05
C ILE A 270 1.27 -21.41 14.26
N HIS A 271 1.17 -22.33 15.23
CA HIS A 271 2.10 -22.45 16.36
C HIS A 271 3.20 -23.49 16.13
N ASN A 272 3.27 -24.07 14.93
CA ASN A 272 4.24 -25.11 14.59
C ASN A 272 5.28 -24.59 13.58
N ALA A 273 6.57 -24.76 13.93
CA ALA A 273 7.70 -24.31 13.12
C ALA A 273 7.68 -24.89 11.70
N LYS A 274 7.15 -26.10 11.51
CA LYS A 274 6.97 -26.74 10.20
C LYS A 274 6.23 -25.84 9.20
N TYR A 275 5.28 -25.03 9.68
CA TYR A 275 4.45 -24.17 8.84
C TYR A 275 4.95 -22.74 8.77
N VAL A 276 5.38 -22.17 9.91
CA VAL A 276 5.72 -20.75 9.99
C VAL A 276 7.19 -20.44 9.72
N CYS A 277 8.06 -21.45 9.66
CA CYS A 277 9.49 -21.33 9.34
C CYS A 277 9.84 -22.12 8.06
N PRO A 278 9.31 -21.75 6.88
CA PRO A 278 9.63 -22.44 5.64
C PRO A 278 11.08 -22.19 5.22
N THR A 279 11.72 -23.18 4.59
CA THR A 279 13.07 -22.98 4.02
C THR A 279 13.08 -21.97 2.88
N ASP A 280 12.03 -21.96 2.07
CA ASP A 280 11.77 -20.96 1.03
C ASP A 280 10.38 -20.37 1.25
N LEU A 281 10.35 -19.10 1.65
CA LEU A 281 9.12 -18.37 1.96
C LEU A 281 8.22 -18.23 0.72
N ARG A 282 8.79 -18.01 -0.45
CA ARG A 282 8.03 -17.77 -1.69
C ARG A 282 7.37 -19.06 -2.16
N THR A 283 8.14 -20.14 -2.22
CA THR A 283 7.62 -21.46 -2.59
C THR A 283 6.53 -21.93 -1.62
N ALA A 284 6.73 -21.73 -0.31
CA ALA A 284 5.70 -22.06 0.69
C ALA A 284 4.44 -21.21 0.53
N HIS A 285 4.59 -19.90 0.35
CA HIS A 285 3.48 -19.00 0.10
C HIS A 285 2.66 -19.44 -1.13
N ASP A 286 3.30 -19.71 -2.27
CA ASP A 286 2.62 -20.03 -3.52
C ASP A 286 1.89 -21.39 -3.43
N HIS A 287 2.47 -22.35 -2.72
CA HIS A 287 1.81 -23.64 -2.41
C HIS A 287 0.51 -23.45 -1.60
N TYR A 288 0.55 -22.67 -0.52
CA TYR A 288 -0.65 -22.42 0.29
C TYR A 288 -1.64 -21.52 -0.43
N GLN A 289 -1.19 -20.64 -1.31
CA GLN A 289 -2.06 -19.85 -2.17
C GLN A 289 -2.85 -20.76 -3.13
N ALA A 290 -2.19 -21.72 -3.79
CA ALA A 290 -2.84 -22.68 -4.65
C ALA A 290 -3.88 -23.53 -3.88
N LYS A 291 -3.53 -24.01 -2.68
CA LYS A 291 -4.47 -24.74 -1.82
C LYS A 291 -5.68 -23.91 -1.40
N ARG A 292 -5.48 -22.64 -1.06
CA ARG A 292 -6.58 -21.72 -0.73
C ARG A 292 -7.48 -21.49 -1.93
N ARG A 293 -6.92 -21.34 -3.14
CA ARG A 293 -7.72 -21.21 -4.38
C ARG A 293 -8.59 -22.44 -4.61
N ALA A 294 -8.02 -23.65 -4.49
CA ALA A 294 -8.76 -24.89 -4.64
C ALA A 294 -9.87 -25.07 -3.58
N MET A 295 -9.62 -24.67 -2.33
CA MET A 295 -10.65 -24.67 -1.28
C MET A 295 -11.81 -23.74 -1.64
N ARG A 296 -11.52 -22.49 -2.01
CA ARG A 296 -12.54 -21.50 -2.41
C ARG A 296 -13.31 -21.93 -3.64
N GLU A 297 -12.65 -22.58 -4.60
CA GLU A 297 -13.31 -23.13 -5.78
C GLU A 297 -14.32 -24.21 -5.40
N ARG A 298 -13.94 -25.14 -4.52
CA ARG A 298 -14.87 -26.16 -4.00
C ARG A 298 -16.04 -25.53 -3.23
N GLU A 299 -15.77 -24.57 -2.35
CA GLU A 299 -16.81 -23.83 -1.62
C GLU A 299 -17.76 -23.11 -2.57
N ASN A 300 -17.22 -22.47 -3.61
CA ASN A 300 -18.02 -21.80 -4.64
C ASN A 300 -18.87 -22.80 -5.43
N ILE A 301 -18.34 -23.98 -5.79
CA ILE A 301 -19.12 -25.03 -6.47
C ILE A 301 -20.27 -25.50 -5.57
N ILE A 302 -20.01 -25.77 -4.29
CA ILE A 302 -21.04 -26.18 -3.33
C ILE A 302 -22.10 -25.09 -3.18
N LYS A 303 -21.67 -23.84 -3.03
CA LYS A 303 -22.56 -22.68 -2.94
C LYS A 303 -23.44 -22.53 -4.18
N LYS A 304 -22.84 -22.59 -5.38
CA LYS A 304 -23.56 -22.53 -6.65
C LYS A 304 -24.58 -23.66 -6.77
N ARG A 305 -24.21 -24.89 -6.40
CA ARG A 305 -25.17 -26.03 -6.38
C ARG A 305 -26.34 -25.78 -5.44
N LYS A 306 -26.09 -25.24 -4.25
CA LYS A 306 -27.15 -24.89 -3.29
C LYS A 306 -28.08 -23.80 -3.85
N GLU A 307 -27.51 -22.74 -4.41
CA GLU A 307 -28.28 -21.66 -5.06
C GLU A 307 -29.10 -22.18 -6.25
N ALA A 308 -28.55 -23.11 -7.04
CA ALA A 308 -29.26 -23.75 -8.14
C ALA A 308 -30.48 -24.53 -7.63
N MET A 309 -30.32 -25.33 -6.58
CA MET A 309 -31.43 -26.08 -5.95
C MET A 309 -32.52 -25.16 -5.41
N GLU A 310 -32.16 -24.03 -4.80
CA GLU A 310 -33.12 -23.05 -4.27
C GLU A 310 -33.90 -22.34 -5.39
N ALA A 311 -33.26 -22.11 -6.54
CA ALA A 311 -33.88 -21.48 -7.71
C ALA A 311 -34.70 -22.44 -8.58
N GLU A 312 -34.54 -23.75 -8.39
CA GLU A 312 -35.12 -24.81 -9.23
C GLU A 312 -36.65 -24.69 -9.35
N GLN A 313 -37.34 -24.46 -8.22
CA GLN A 313 -38.81 -24.37 -8.23
C GLN A 313 -39.32 -23.17 -9.04
N ALA A 314 -38.68 -22.01 -8.90
CA ALA A 314 -39.03 -20.81 -9.65
C ALA A 314 -38.74 -20.99 -11.15
N TYR A 315 -37.64 -21.68 -11.48
CA TYR A 315 -37.31 -22.02 -12.87
C TYR A 315 -38.38 -22.91 -13.51
N LYS A 316 -38.77 -23.98 -12.82
CA LYS A 316 -39.83 -24.88 -13.29
C LYS A 316 -41.14 -24.14 -13.50
N GLN A 317 -41.55 -23.28 -12.57
CA GLN A 317 -42.75 -22.45 -12.75
C GLN A 317 -42.68 -21.55 -14.00
N LEU A 318 -41.50 -20.98 -14.26
CA LEU A 318 -41.31 -20.05 -15.37
C LEU A 318 -41.22 -20.75 -16.74
N LYS A 319 -40.63 -21.96 -16.79
CA LYS A 319 -40.21 -22.60 -18.05
C LYS A 319 -40.83 -23.97 -18.33
N ALA A 320 -41.61 -24.56 -17.43
CA ALA A 320 -42.14 -25.93 -17.57
C ALA A 320 -42.84 -26.22 -18.89
N LYS A 321 -43.53 -25.23 -19.48
CA LYS A 321 -44.21 -25.40 -20.78
C LYS A 321 -43.28 -25.73 -21.95
N PHE A 322 -41.99 -25.41 -21.81
CA PHE A 322 -40.94 -25.66 -22.79
C PHE A 322 -40.14 -26.94 -22.53
N PHE A 323 -40.36 -27.62 -21.40
CA PHE A 323 -39.66 -28.89 -21.12
C PHE A 323 -40.14 -30.00 -22.06
N GLY A 324 -39.23 -30.91 -22.38
CA GLY A 324 -39.37 -31.95 -23.39
C GLY A 324 -39.19 -31.45 -24.83
N ILE A 325 -38.84 -30.17 -25.04
CA ILE A 325 -38.47 -29.70 -26.38
C ILE A 325 -37.08 -30.23 -26.71
N GLU A 326 -37.05 -31.10 -27.70
CA GLU A 326 -35.86 -31.66 -28.29
C GLU A 326 -36.07 -31.86 -29.79
N PHE A 327 -35.03 -31.64 -30.58
CA PHE A 327 -35.03 -31.95 -32.00
C PHE A 327 -33.63 -32.34 -32.48
N THR A 328 -33.60 -33.15 -33.54
CA THR A 328 -32.37 -33.69 -34.12
C THR A 328 -32.46 -33.74 -35.65
N ASP A 329 -31.32 -33.65 -36.31
CA ASP A 329 -31.15 -33.93 -37.74
C ASP A 329 -30.45 -35.28 -38.02
N GLY A 330 -30.31 -36.12 -36.97
CA GLY A 330 -29.61 -37.40 -37.00
C GLY A 330 -28.12 -37.31 -36.63
N ILE A 331 -27.54 -36.11 -36.59
CA ILE A 331 -26.13 -35.87 -36.22
C ILE A 331 -26.05 -35.01 -34.95
N ILE A 332 -26.83 -33.93 -34.91
CA ILE A 332 -26.88 -32.98 -33.80
C ILE A 332 -28.19 -33.16 -33.05
N ARG A 333 -28.12 -33.19 -31.73
CA ARG A 333 -29.27 -33.19 -30.82
C ARG A 333 -29.31 -31.88 -30.07
N ILE A 334 -30.40 -31.13 -30.23
CA ILE A 334 -30.64 -29.87 -29.52
C ILE A 334 -31.80 -30.06 -28.56
N HIS A 335 -31.60 -29.74 -27.29
CA HIS A 335 -32.63 -29.85 -26.25
C HIS A 335 -32.60 -28.63 -25.34
N VAL A 336 -33.75 -28.29 -24.76
CA VAL A 336 -33.85 -27.25 -23.72
C VAL A 336 -33.12 -27.71 -22.47
N LEU A 337 -32.44 -26.79 -21.77
CA LEU A 337 -31.96 -27.07 -20.42
C LEU A 337 -33.15 -27.04 -19.46
N GLU A 338 -33.48 -28.15 -18.81
CA GLU A 338 -34.74 -28.32 -18.07
C GLU A 338 -34.62 -28.06 -16.56
N SER A 339 -33.40 -27.82 -16.08
CA SER A 339 -33.11 -27.52 -14.68
C SER A 339 -32.10 -26.39 -14.52
N VAL A 340 -32.10 -25.73 -13.36
CA VAL A 340 -31.06 -24.73 -13.01
C VAL A 340 -29.71 -25.43 -12.84
N GLN A 341 -29.73 -26.69 -12.39
CA GLN A 341 -28.55 -27.55 -12.30
C GLN A 341 -27.91 -27.81 -13.68
N GLU A 342 -28.71 -28.04 -14.72
CA GLU A 342 -28.21 -28.16 -16.09
C GLU A 342 -27.58 -26.85 -16.60
N HIS A 343 -28.12 -25.68 -16.24
CA HIS A 343 -27.48 -24.40 -16.58
C HIS A 343 -26.10 -24.28 -15.92
N LEU A 344 -25.94 -24.77 -14.69
CA LEU A 344 -24.67 -24.80 -13.97
C LEU A 344 -23.66 -25.74 -14.64
N GLU A 345 -24.09 -26.93 -15.02
CA GLU A 345 -23.27 -27.93 -15.70
C GLU A 345 -22.86 -27.47 -17.10
N GLU A 346 -23.79 -26.89 -17.85
CA GLU A 346 -23.54 -26.31 -19.17
C GLU A 346 -22.50 -25.18 -19.07
N GLY A 347 -22.71 -24.24 -18.14
CA GLY A 347 -21.76 -23.13 -17.92
C GLY A 347 -20.37 -23.59 -17.52
N THR A 348 -20.28 -24.67 -16.73
CA THR A 348 -19.02 -25.25 -16.28
C THR A 348 -18.30 -25.98 -17.41
N ALA A 349 -19.00 -26.83 -18.17
CA ALA A 349 -18.41 -27.61 -19.25
C ALA A 349 -17.97 -26.75 -20.44
N MET A 350 -18.75 -25.72 -20.77
CA MET A 350 -18.52 -24.88 -21.93
C MET A 350 -17.70 -23.62 -21.62
N HIS A 351 -17.30 -23.41 -20.37
CA HIS A 351 -16.55 -22.25 -19.90
C HIS A 351 -17.21 -20.89 -20.28
N HIS A 352 -18.53 -20.80 -20.15
CA HIS A 352 -19.28 -19.58 -20.46
C HIS A 352 -20.34 -19.26 -19.39
N CYS A 353 -20.72 -17.99 -19.31
CA CYS A 353 -21.46 -17.42 -18.17
C CYS A 353 -22.96 -17.77 -18.12
N VAL A 354 -23.42 -18.90 -18.68
CA VAL A 354 -24.85 -19.24 -18.78
C VAL A 354 -25.52 -19.34 -17.40
N TYR A 355 -24.84 -19.96 -16.43
CA TYR A 355 -25.29 -19.96 -15.04
C TYR A 355 -25.07 -18.60 -14.35
N ASP A 356 -23.86 -18.05 -14.45
CA ASP A 356 -23.47 -16.84 -13.72
C ASP A 356 -24.27 -15.59 -14.15
N ALA A 357 -24.72 -15.52 -15.41
CA ALA A 357 -25.61 -14.47 -15.92
C ALA A 357 -27.09 -14.71 -15.59
N ARG A 358 -27.40 -15.77 -14.84
CA ARG A 358 -28.73 -16.14 -14.35
C ARG A 358 -29.79 -16.23 -15.45
N TYR A 359 -29.44 -16.80 -16.60
CA TYR A 359 -30.39 -16.94 -17.72
C TYR A 359 -31.62 -17.76 -17.34
N TYR A 360 -31.48 -18.73 -16.44
CA TYR A 360 -32.60 -19.47 -15.87
C TYR A 360 -33.67 -18.55 -15.22
N SER A 361 -33.29 -17.41 -14.65
CA SER A 361 -34.26 -16.47 -14.05
C SER A 361 -34.87 -15.46 -15.04
N LYS A 362 -34.42 -15.42 -16.31
CA LYS A 362 -34.89 -14.44 -17.29
C LYS A 362 -36.17 -14.93 -17.98
N PRO A 363 -37.31 -14.23 -17.85
CA PRO A 363 -38.58 -14.68 -18.43
C PRO A 363 -38.54 -14.84 -19.95
N GLN A 364 -37.83 -13.95 -20.66
CA GLN A 364 -37.80 -13.91 -22.13
C GLN A 364 -36.62 -14.63 -22.77
N SER A 365 -35.82 -15.38 -22.00
CA SER A 365 -34.67 -16.14 -22.50
C SER A 365 -34.91 -17.64 -22.31
N LEU A 366 -34.63 -18.44 -23.35
CA LEU A 366 -34.69 -19.89 -23.29
C LEU A 366 -33.36 -20.45 -23.77
N ILE A 367 -32.74 -21.31 -22.97
CA ILE A 367 -31.42 -21.84 -23.24
C ILE A 367 -31.53 -23.29 -23.71
N PHE A 368 -30.77 -23.61 -24.76
CA PHE A 368 -30.66 -24.95 -25.33
C PHE A 368 -29.20 -25.40 -25.31
N SER A 369 -28.98 -26.71 -25.19
CA SER A 369 -27.69 -27.34 -25.41
C SER A 369 -27.73 -28.16 -26.71
N ALA A 370 -26.80 -27.88 -27.61
CA ALA A 370 -26.52 -28.71 -28.77
C ALA A 370 -25.43 -29.73 -28.42
N THR A 371 -25.71 -31.00 -28.72
CA THR A 371 -24.82 -32.12 -28.47
C THR A 371 -24.61 -32.95 -29.72
N LYS A 372 -23.42 -33.52 -29.86
CA LYS A 372 -23.05 -34.49 -30.90
C LYS A 372 -22.30 -35.64 -30.25
N ASP A 373 -22.69 -36.87 -30.55
CA ASP A 373 -22.10 -38.09 -29.95
C ASP A 373 -22.07 -38.08 -28.39
N GLY A 374 -23.03 -37.36 -27.78
CA GLY A 374 -23.11 -37.19 -26.32
C GLY A 374 -22.24 -36.06 -25.75
N GLU A 375 -21.42 -35.38 -26.56
CA GLU A 375 -20.62 -34.24 -26.15
C GLU A 375 -21.30 -32.91 -26.48
N ARG A 376 -21.17 -31.91 -25.58
CA ARG A 376 -21.70 -30.56 -25.78
C ARG A 376 -20.86 -29.80 -26.79
N ILE A 377 -21.51 -29.22 -27.80
CA ILE A 377 -20.84 -28.48 -28.87
C ILE A 377 -21.16 -26.98 -28.83
N GLU A 378 -22.42 -26.59 -28.63
CA GLU A 378 -22.81 -25.18 -28.47
C GLU A 378 -23.97 -24.99 -27.50
N THR A 379 -23.97 -23.86 -26.81
CA THR A 379 -25.12 -23.37 -26.04
C THR A 379 -25.82 -22.25 -26.80
N ILE A 380 -27.14 -22.36 -26.91
CA ILE A 380 -27.98 -21.45 -27.69
C ILE A 380 -28.92 -20.70 -26.77
N GLU A 381 -28.95 -19.38 -26.89
CA GLU A 381 -29.97 -18.51 -26.28
C GLU A 381 -31.00 -18.12 -27.34
N VAL A 382 -32.27 -18.40 -27.04
CA VAL A 382 -33.43 -17.96 -27.81
C VAL A 382 -34.19 -16.88 -27.03
N SER A 383 -34.50 -15.77 -27.71
CA SER A 383 -35.44 -14.78 -27.20
C SER A 383 -36.87 -15.26 -27.43
N LEU A 384 -37.63 -15.44 -26.36
CA LEU A 384 -39.05 -15.79 -26.41
C LEU A 384 -39.95 -14.63 -26.86
N GLU A 385 -39.46 -13.40 -26.80
CA GLU A 385 -40.17 -12.21 -27.26
C GLU A 385 -40.10 -12.07 -28.79
N THR A 386 -38.90 -12.24 -29.35
CA THR A 386 -38.67 -12.07 -30.79
C THR A 386 -38.70 -13.38 -31.57
N MET A 387 -38.71 -14.52 -30.88
CA MET A 387 -38.59 -15.88 -31.44
C MET A 387 -37.36 -16.01 -32.35
N LYS A 388 -36.22 -15.47 -31.91
CA LYS A 388 -34.95 -15.50 -32.63
C LYS A 388 -33.83 -16.04 -31.74
N VAL A 389 -32.86 -16.70 -32.36
CA VAL A 389 -31.59 -17.01 -31.72
C VAL A 389 -30.85 -15.70 -31.48
N VAL A 390 -30.58 -15.38 -30.21
CA VAL A 390 -29.82 -14.21 -29.79
C VAL A 390 -28.33 -14.53 -29.83
N GLN A 391 -27.97 -15.73 -29.41
CA GLN A 391 -26.60 -16.18 -29.31
C GLN A 391 -26.53 -17.70 -29.47
N SER A 392 -25.50 -18.20 -30.17
CA SER A 392 -25.11 -19.61 -30.20
C SER A 392 -23.59 -19.66 -30.10
N ARG A 393 -23.04 -20.32 -29.08
CA ARG A 393 -21.58 -20.35 -28.86
C ARG A 393 -21.13 -21.68 -28.27
N GLY A 394 -20.01 -22.18 -28.77
CA GLY A 394 -19.26 -23.30 -28.19
C GLY A 394 -18.29 -22.87 -27.08
N VAL A 395 -17.39 -23.79 -26.74
CA VAL A 395 -16.43 -23.65 -25.64
C VAL A 395 -15.65 -22.33 -25.75
N CYS A 396 -15.56 -21.59 -24.64
CA CYS A 396 -14.90 -20.28 -24.56
C CYS A 396 -15.45 -19.24 -25.57
N ASN A 397 -16.76 -19.26 -25.83
CA ASN A 397 -17.47 -18.32 -26.70
C ASN A 397 -17.04 -18.34 -28.19
N LYS A 398 -16.59 -19.48 -28.72
CA LYS A 398 -16.21 -19.64 -30.13
C LYS A 398 -17.31 -20.32 -30.93
N ASN A 399 -17.36 -20.08 -32.24
CA ASN A 399 -18.24 -20.84 -33.12
C ASN A 399 -17.62 -22.21 -33.41
N THR A 400 -18.46 -23.24 -33.49
CA THR A 400 -18.06 -24.59 -33.90
C THR A 400 -18.20 -24.77 -35.41
N GLU A 401 -17.64 -25.85 -35.94
CA GLU A 401 -17.86 -26.25 -37.34
C GLU A 401 -19.34 -26.53 -37.67
N TYR A 402 -20.15 -26.82 -36.65
CA TYR A 402 -21.57 -27.11 -36.75
C TYR A 402 -22.47 -25.88 -36.54
N HIS A 403 -21.88 -24.69 -36.36
CA HIS A 403 -22.62 -23.47 -35.99
C HIS A 403 -23.78 -23.16 -36.93
N GLU A 404 -23.52 -23.13 -38.24
CA GLU A 404 -24.55 -22.86 -39.25
C GLU A 404 -25.63 -23.94 -39.28
N GLN A 405 -25.24 -25.21 -39.09
CA GLN A 405 -26.16 -26.34 -39.02
C GLN A 405 -27.08 -26.24 -37.80
N ILE A 406 -26.53 -25.87 -36.63
CA ILE A 406 -27.29 -25.61 -35.40
C ILE A 406 -28.30 -24.48 -35.61
N LEU A 407 -27.88 -23.36 -36.20
CA LEU A 407 -28.77 -22.23 -36.47
C LEU A 407 -29.91 -22.61 -37.43
N ALA A 408 -29.61 -23.35 -38.50
CA ALA A 408 -30.62 -23.83 -39.45
C ALA A 408 -31.62 -24.79 -38.76
N LEU A 409 -31.12 -25.70 -37.93
CA LEU A 409 -31.94 -26.65 -37.18
C LEU A 409 -32.83 -25.93 -36.15
N MET A 410 -32.31 -24.92 -35.44
CA MET A 410 -33.09 -24.06 -34.56
C MET A 410 -34.19 -23.30 -35.31
N GLN A 411 -33.85 -22.68 -36.45
CA GLN A 411 -34.78 -21.88 -37.24
C GLN A 411 -35.92 -22.75 -37.79
N LYS A 412 -35.62 -23.95 -38.27
CA LYS A 412 -36.62 -24.92 -38.76
C LYS A 412 -37.65 -25.30 -37.68
N ASN A 413 -37.22 -25.41 -36.43
CA ASN A 413 -38.05 -25.86 -35.31
C ASN A 413 -38.61 -24.71 -34.45
N MET A 414 -38.32 -23.45 -34.78
CA MET A 414 -38.75 -22.28 -34.00
C MET A 414 -40.27 -22.19 -33.81
N ARG A 415 -41.04 -22.67 -34.80
CA ARG A 415 -42.51 -22.72 -34.75
C ARG A 415 -43.04 -23.58 -33.59
N MET A 416 -42.35 -24.67 -33.25
CA MET A 416 -42.73 -25.54 -32.13
C MET A 416 -42.55 -24.83 -30.79
N ILE A 417 -41.46 -24.06 -30.64
CA ILE A 417 -41.19 -23.25 -29.44
C ILE A 417 -42.27 -22.15 -29.31
N ALA A 418 -42.63 -21.50 -30.43
CA ALA A 418 -43.67 -20.47 -30.45
C ALA A 418 -45.04 -21.01 -30.00
N GLN A 419 -45.42 -22.21 -30.48
CA GLN A 419 -46.68 -22.86 -30.10
C GLN A 419 -46.76 -23.14 -28.59
N ARG A 420 -45.64 -23.56 -27.98
CA ARG A 420 -45.54 -23.76 -26.53
C ARG A 420 -45.52 -22.46 -25.74
N ALA A 421 -45.10 -21.34 -26.34
CA ALA A 421 -45.09 -20.05 -25.67
C ALA A 421 -46.51 -19.47 -25.52
N THR A 422 -47.40 -19.72 -26.49
CA THR A 422 -48.79 -19.27 -26.53
C THR A 422 -49.79 -20.20 -25.84
N ALA A 423 -49.38 -21.43 -25.53
CA ALA A 423 -50.09 -22.36 -24.65
C ALA A 423 -49.82 -22.02 -23.18
#